data_AF-A0A938YT76-F1
#
_entry.id   AF-A0A938YT76-F1
#
_cell.length_a   1.000
_cell.length_b   1.000
_cell.length_c   1.000
_cell.angle_alpha   90.00
_cell.angle_beta   90.00
_cell.angle_gamma   90.00
#
_symmetry.space_group_name_H-M   'P 1'
#
loop_
_entity.id
_entity.type
_entity.pdbx_description
1 polymer ?
#
loop_
_entity_poly.entity_id
_entity_poly.type
_entity_poly.pdbx_seq_one_letter_code
_entity_poly.pdbx_strand_id
1 'polypeptide(L)'
;MAVAENIRCSHCGAPVEFKPGELVATCKYCGFTTVIETGAPFNFEHSLLLNKYDLTQVDELIRDWMRSGFMKPSDLARKSKILEKNLVYLPFWVVSVEAKTIYKGVFERISPPIVKDGELQKEYNWLVLAREAAGFPTREYDVPLEGKIPYDFRKIEGLAKLLNSEINREEAMELAKQQIEEHHRYLLQQDVDKIVKIKNDFSVKQAVYLHAPIWFIKYDYRDKSYQLMIDGATGTVVKGEIPQKGFGIFS
;
A
#
# COMPACT_ATOMS: atom_id res chain seq x y z
N MET A 1 9.00 2.60 24.58
CA MET A 1 8.84 3.76 23.67
C MET A 1 10.15 3.90 22.93
N ALA A 2 10.17 3.69 21.61
CA ALA A 2 11.39 3.93 20.83
C ALA A 2 11.71 5.43 20.87
N VAL A 3 12.91 5.79 21.31
CA VAL A 3 13.37 7.17 21.37
C VAL A 3 13.58 7.65 19.93
N ALA A 4 12.98 8.78 19.56
CA ALA A 4 13.25 9.39 18.26
C ALA A 4 14.69 9.89 18.23
N GLU A 5 15.42 9.56 17.18
CA GLU A 5 16.79 10.01 16.95
C GLU A 5 16.80 11.15 15.95
N ASN A 6 17.82 12.02 16.04
CA ASN A 6 17.90 13.23 15.23
C ASN A 6 19.24 13.30 14.49
N ILE A 7 19.17 13.55 13.18
CA ILE A 7 20.33 13.95 12.36
C ILE A 7 20.16 15.39 11.87
N ARG A 8 21.23 16.02 11.41
CA ARG A 8 21.14 17.32 10.73
C ARG A 8 20.92 17.10 9.23
N CYS A 9 19.96 17.81 8.65
CA CYS A 9 19.72 17.80 7.22
C CYS A 9 20.97 18.28 6.46
N SER A 10 21.51 17.46 5.56
CA SER A 10 22.69 17.80 4.75
C SER A 10 22.46 18.99 3.80
N HIS A 11 21.19 19.34 3.52
CA HIS A 11 20.83 20.45 2.64
C HIS A 11 20.58 21.78 3.38
N CYS A 12 19.83 21.77 4.50
CA CYS A 12 19.42 23.01 5.19
C CYS A 12 19.86 23.10 6.66
N GLY A 13 20.51 22.07 7.20
CA GLY A 13 21.00 22.03 8.58
C GLY A 13 19.95 21.85 9.68
N ALA A 14 18.66 21.82 9.33
CA ALA A 14 17.57 21.61 10.27
C ALA A 14 17.59 20.19 10.89
N PRO A 15 17.06 20.00 12.11
CA PRO A 15 16.94 18.66 12.70
C PRO A 15 15.95 17.82 11.90
N VAL A 16 16.35 16.59 11.57
CA VAL A 16 15.50 15.58 10.95
C VAL A 16 15.32 14.45 11.94
N GLU A 17 14.10 14.32 12.44
CA GLU A 17 13.70 13.25 13.34
C GLU A 17 13.43 11.98 12.53
N PHE A 18 13.94 10.86 13.00
CA PHE A 18 13.62 9.53 12.48
C PHE A 18 13.44 8.55 13.63
N LYS A 19 12.82 7.41 13.33
CA LYS A 19 12.67 6.32 14.29
C LYS A 19 13.73 5.25 14.04
N PRO A 20 14.20 4.54 15.08
CA PRO A 20 15.02 3.36 14.89
C PRO A 20 14.36 2.39 13.91
N GLY A 21 15.13 1.94 12.90
CA GLY A 21 14.66 1.10 11.81
C GLY A 21 14.23 1.85 10.54
N GLU A 22 14.01 3.18 10.59
CA GLU A 22 13.85 3.96 9.36
C GLU A 22 15.21 4.03 8.64
N LEU A 23 15.21 3.76 7.33
CA LEU A 23 16.42 3.78 6.48
C LEU A 23 16.56 5.08 5.70
N VAL A 24 15.45 5.79 5.54
CA VAL A 24 15.36 7.06 4.84
C VAL A 24 14.67 8.05 5.77
N ALA A 25 15.12 9.31 5.79
CA ALA A 25 14.43 10.38 6.49
C ALA A 25 14.19 11.56 5.56
N THR A 26 12.98 12.13 5.61
CA THR A 26 12.62 13.30 4.83
C THR A 26 12.56 14.54 5.72
N CYS A 27 13.34 15.56 5.39
CA CYS A 27 13.35 16.81 6.13
C CYS A 27 12.00 17.54 6.01
N LYS A 28 11.31 17.76 7.14
CA LYS A 28 10.03 18.49 7.18
C LYS A 28 10.16 19.99 6.84
N TYR A 29 11.37 20.53 6.82
CA TYR A 29 11.63 21.97 6.60
C TYR A 29 11.99 22.32 5.16
N CYS A 30 12.63 21.41 4.42
CA CYS A 30 13.05 21.65 3.04
C CYS A 30 12.70 20.53 2.07
N GLY A 31 12.16 19.41 2.55
CA GLY A 31 11.81 18.25 1.73
C GLY A 31 13.00 17.40 1.28
N PHE A 32 14.23 17.74 1.68
CA PHE A 32 15.40 16.94 1.33
C PHE A 32 15.35 15.58 2.01
N THR A 33 15.47 14.53 1.20
CA THR A 33 15.43 13.14 1.64
C THR A 33 16.86 12.60 1.73
N THR A 34 17.20 11.98 2.85
CA THR A 34 18.53 11.44 3.13
C THR A 34 18.45 9.96 3.50
N VAL A 35 19.46 9.19 3.14
CA VAL A 35 19.63 7.82 3.63
C VAL A 35 20.30 7.92 5.00
N ILE A 36 19.66 7.38 6.04
CA ILE A 36 20.08 7.57 7.44
C ILE A 36 21.45 6.94 7.70
N GLU A 37 21.71 5.72 7.21
CA GLU A 37 22.97 5.01 7.46
C GLU A 37 24.19 5.70 6.85
N THR A 38 24.04 6.26 5.64
CA THR A 38 25.15 6.84 4.88
C THR A 38 25.21 8.35 4.99
N GLY A 39 24.14 9.01 5.44
CA GLY A 39 23.98 10.47 5.38
C GLY A 39 23.95 11.03 3.94
N ALA A 40 23.92 10.16 2.95
CA ALA A 40 24.00 10.53 1.54
C ALA A 40 22.64 11.02 1.02
N PRO A 41 22.65 11.91 0.00
CA PRO A 41 21.44 12.31 -0.69
C PRO A 41 20.64 11.12 -1.22
N PHE A 42 19.33 11.15 -1.04
CA PHE A 42 18.44 10.21 -1.69
C PHE A 42 18.37 10.54 -3.18
N ASN A 43 18.99 9.68 -4.00
CA ASN A 43 19.17 9.93 -5.44
C ASN A 43 18.11 9.25 -6.32
N PHE A 44 17.05 8.69 -5.73
CA PHE A 44 15.97 8.05 -6.47
C PHE A 44 14.78 8.99 -6.62
N GLU A 45 13.91 8.67 -7.57
CA GLU A 45 12.67 9.42 -7.73
C GLU A 45 11.84 9.32 -6.45
N HIS A 46 11.57 10.48 -5.85
CA HIS A 46 10.69 10.64 -4.70
C HIS A 46 9.44 11.38 -5.15
N SER A 47 8.32 10.68 -5.15
CA SER A 47 7.01 11.15 -5.58
C SER A 47 6.02 11.26 -4.42
N LEU A 48 4.96 12.05 -4.64
CA LEU A 48 3.88 12.31 -3.71
C LEU A 48 2.54 12.28 -4.45
N LEU A 49 1.54 11.62 -3.89
CA LEU A 49 0.13 11.83 -4.26
C LEU A 49 -0.48 12.87 -3.33
N LEU A 50 -1.30 13.76 -3.86
CA LEU A 50 -1.94 14.81 -3.06
C LEU A 50 -3.24 14.31 -2.47
N ASN A 51 -3.45 14.60 -1.19
CA ASN A 51 -4.78 14.49 -0.62
C ASN A 51 -5.69 15.59 -1.20
N LYS A 52 -6.93 15.22 -1.54
CA LYS A 52 -7.92 16.11 -2.17
C LYS A 52 -9.12 16.38 -1.26
N TYR A 53 -9.18 15.77 -0.08
CA TYR A 53 -10.33 15.82 0.80
C TYR A 53 -9.96 16.36 2.18
N ASP A 54 -10.72 17.35 2.64
CA ASP A 54 -10.63 17.83 4.02
C ASP A 54 -11.45 16.95 4.99
N LEU A 55 -11.42 17.29 6.28
CA LEU A 55 -12.12 16.52 7.32
C LEU A 55 -13.64 16.43 7.11
N THR A 56 -14.26 17.43 6.48
CA THR A 56 -15.71 17.49 6.23
C THR A 56 -16.04 16.60 5.04
N GLN A 57 -15.27 16.70 3.96
CA GLN A 57 -15.48 15.88 2.77
C GLN A 57 -15.21 14.40 3.06
N VAL A 58 -14.21 14.09 3.90
CA VAL A 58 -13.95 12.72 4.36
C VAL A 58 -15.11 12.18 5.20
N ASP A 59 -15.78 13.01 6.03
CA ASP A 59 -16.99 12.58 6.74
C ASP A 59 -18.09 12.15 5.79
N GLU A 60 -18.29 12.87 4.68
CA GLU A 60 -19.26 12.50 3.65
C GLU A 60 -18.91 11.16 3.01
N LEU A 61 -17.64 10.97 2.59
CA LEU A 61 -17.16 9.70 2.03
C LEU A 61 -17.39 8.52 2.99
N ILE A 62 -17.12 8.70 4.28
CA ILE A 62 -17.36 7.69 5.31
C ILE A 62 -18.85 7.36 5.38
N ARG A 63 -19.71 8.37 5.46
CA ARG A 63 -21.17 8.18 5.60
C ARG A 63 -21.76 7.51 4.36
N ASP A 64 -21.31 7.87 3.17
CA ASP A 64 -21.76 7.27 1.91
C ASP A 64 -21.31 5.83 1.76
N TRP A 65 -20.07 5.52 2.15
CA TRP A 65 -19.64 4.14 2.29
C TRP A 65 -20.52 3.39 3.31
N MET A 66 -20.83 3.96 4.47
CA MET A 66 -21.67 3.28 5.48
C MET A 66 -23.11 3.01 5.00
N ARG A 67 -23.66 3.86 4.11
CA ARG A 67 -25.01 3.71 3.54
C ARG A 67 -25.07 2.65 2.43
N SER A 68 -23.95 2.38 1.75
CA SER A 68 -23.90 1.54 0.55
C SER A 68 -23.50 0.09 0.85
N GLY A 69 -24.10 -0.87 0.14
CA GLY A 69 -23.71 -2.28 0.19
C GLY A 69 -24.64 -3.17 1.02
N PHE A 70 -25.03 -4.30 0.44
CA PHE A 70 -26.06 -5.20 0.97
C PHE A 70 -25.77 -5.81 2.36
N MET A 71 -24.49 -6.05 2.65
CA MET A 71 -24.06 -6.67 3.91
C MET A 71 -24.07 -5.72 5.10
N LYS A 72 -24.11 -4.40 4.88
CA LYS A 72 -24.02 -3.41 5.97
C LYS A 72 -25.37 -3.27 6.70
N PRO A 73 -25.37 -3.03 8.03
CA PRO A 73 -26.60 -2.69 8.75
C PRO A 73 -27.23 -1.41 8.19
N SER A 74 -28.56 -1.40 8.00
CA SER A 74 -29.26 -0.25 7.41
C SER A 74 -29.20 1.02 8.28
N ASP A 75 -28.97 0.87 9.57
CA ASP A 75 -28.81 1.97 10.52
C ASP A 75 -27.34 2.32 10.82
N LEU A 76 -26.37 1.72 10.12
CA LEU A 76 -24.93 1.91 10.34
C LEU A 76 -24.56 3.40 10.29
N ALA A 77 -24.86 4.06 9.17
CA ALA A 77 -24.51 5.46 8.98
C ALA A 77 -25.19 6.42 9.97
N ARG A 78 -26.31 6.03 10.59
CA ARG A 78 -27.04 6.85 11.56
C ARG A 78 -26.57 6.62 12.99
N LYS A 79 -26.23 5.37 13.34
CA LYS A 79 -25.88 4.97 14.71
C LYS A 79 -24.38 4.91 14.98
N SER A 80 -23.53 4.92 13.95
CA SER A 80 -22.08 4.95 14.13
C SER A 80 -21.59 6.33 14.56
N LYS A 81 -20.59 6.33 15.43
CA LYS A 81 -19.81 7.51 15.80
C LYS A 81 -18.40 7.34 15.29
N ILE A 82 -17.89 8.37 14.62
CA ILE A 82 -16.51 8.42 14.18
C ILE A 82 -15.67 8.78 15.41
N LEU A 83 -14.71 7.93 15.76
CA LEU A 83 -13.83 8.09 16.92
C LEU A 83 -12.54 8.81 16.56
N GLU A 84 -11.93 8.44 15.42
CA GLU A 84 -10.65 8.99 14.96
C GLU A 84 -10.67 9.18 13.44
N LYS A 85 -10.02 10.23 12.96
CA LYS A 85 -9.71 10.49 11.54
C LYS A 85 -8.27 10.96 11.44
N ASN A 86 -7.39 10.08 10.97
CA ASN A 86 -5.97 10.37 10.85
C ASN A 86 -5.55 10.30 9.40
N LEU A 87 -5.07 11.41 8.83
CA LEU A 87 -4.43 11.41 7.53
C LEU A 87 -2.97 10.98 7.69
N VAL A 88 -2.57 9.93 6.98
CA VAL A 88 -1.22 9.38 7.03
C VAL A 88 -0.68 9.21 5.62
N TYR A 89 0.45 9.84 5.32
CA TYR A 89 1.18 9.61 4.09
C TYR A 89 2.05 8.36 4.27
N LEU A 90 1.61 7.26 3.68
CA LEU A 90 2.32 5.98 3.74
C LEU A 90 3.42 5.92 2.66
N PRO A 91 4.61 5.38 2.99
CA PRO A 91 5.71 5.23 2.06
C PRO A 91 5.59 3.90 1.31
N PHE A 92 5.69 3.96 -0.01
CA PHE A 92 5.70 2.80 -0.88
C PHE A 92 6.89 2.84 -1.83
N TRP A 93 7.35 1.66 -2.22
CA TRP A 93 8.14 1.49 -3.43
C TRP A 93 7.23 0.98 -4.54
N VAL A 94 7.20 1.71 -5.65
CA VAL A 94 6.54 1.27 -6.89
C VAL A 94 7.63 0.72 -7.79
N VAL A 95 7.70 -0.60 -7.89
CA VAL A 95 8.75 -1.30 -8.64
C VAL A 95 8.18 -1.71 -10.00
N SER A 96 8.67 -1.09 -11.07
CA SER A 96 8.28 -1.46 -12.43
C SER A 96 9.09 -2.68 -12.89
N VAL A 97 8.43 -3.81 -13.09
CA VAL A 97 9.06 -5.10 -13.41
C VAL A 97 8.43 -5.68 -14.66
N GLU A 98 9.27 -6.04 -15.62
CA GLU A 98 8.90 -6.99 -16.67
C GLU A 98 9.25 -8.40 -16.19
N ALA A 99 8.25 -9.27 -16.14
CA ALA A 99 8.37 -10.63 -15.65
C ALA A 99 8.05 -11.62 -16.76
N LYS A 100 9.01 -12.49 -17.07
CA LYS A 100 8.87 -13.58 -18.02
C LYS A 100 8.99 -14.91 -17.29
N THR A 101 7.97 -15.75 -17.38
CA THR A 101 7.93 -17.07 -16.75
C THR A 101 7.75 -18.13 -17.82
N ILE A 102 8.71 -19.04 -17.89
CA ILE A 102 8.61 -20.25 -18.72
C ILE A 102 8.21 -21.40 -17.80
N TYR A 103 7.17 -22.13 -18.17
CA TYR A 103 6.64 -23.22 -17.36
C TYR A 103 6.34 -24.49 -18.17
N LYS A 104 6.37 -25.61 -17.45
CA LYS A 104 5.85 -26.91 -17.90
C LYS A 104 4.89 -27.42 -16.86
N GLY A 105 3.67 -27.74 -17.27
CA GLY A 105 2.62 -28.27 -16.41
C GLY A 105 1.90 -29.47 -17.02
N VAL A 106 1.04 -30.09 -16.21
CA VAL A 106 0.24 -31.26 -16.59
C VAL A 106 -1.24 -30.99 -16.30
N PHE A 107 -2.09 -31.37 -17.25
CA PHE A 107 -3.54 -31.49 -17.06
C PHE A 107 -3.88 -32.94 -16.78
N GLU A 108 -4.35 -33.22 -15.57
CA GLU A 108 -4.67 -34.58 -15.12
C GLU A 108 -6.16 -34.91 -15.28
N ARG A 109 -7.01 -33.91 -15.55
CA ARG A 109 -8.46 -34.08 -15.74
C ARG A 109 -8.86 -34.76 -17.07
N ILE A 110 -7.89 -35.06 -17.94
CA ILE A 110 -8.09 -35.74 -19.23
C ILE A 110 -7.20 -36.98 -19.25
N SER A 111 -7.67 -38.08 -19.86
CA SER A 111 -6.89 -39.31 -20.02
C SER A 111 -6.56 -39.54 -21.51
N PRO A 112 -5.27 -39.64 -21.89
CA PRO A 112 -4.09 -39.55 -21.04
C PRO A 112 -3.81 -38.10 -20.57
N PRO A 113 -3.08 -37.91 -19.45
CA PRO A 113 -2.68 -36.57 -19.00
C PRO A 113 -1.88 -35.83 -20.08
N ILE A 114 -2.19 -34.55 -20.27
CA ILE A 114 -1.56 -33.72 -21.30
C ILE A 114 -0.50 -32.85 -20.66
N VAL A 115 0.74 -32.92 -21.17
CA VAL A 115 1.82 -32.00 -20.80
C VAL A 115 1.68 -30.73 -21.62
N LYS A 116 1.72 -29.57 -20.96
CA LYS A 116 1.71 -28.25 -21.59
C LYS A 116 2.97 -27.49 -21.23
N ASP A 117 3.71 -27.06 -22.24
CA ASP A 117 4.74 -26.04 -22.12
C ASP A 117 4.11 -24.67 -22.44
N GLY A 118 4.55 -23.63 -21.74
CA GLY A 118 4.02 -22.29 -21.95
C GLY A 118 4.93 -21.19 -21.44
N GLU A 119 4.57 -19.97 -21.83
CA GLU A 119 5.22 -18.74 -21.41
C GLU A 119 4.16 -17.75 -20.92
N LEU A 120 4.47 -17.07 -19.81
CA LEU A 120 3.69 -15.97 -19.25
C LEU A 120 4.62 -14.75 -19.19
N GLN A 121 4.31 -13.71 -19.96
CA GLN A 121 5.04 -12.44 -19.93
C GLN A 121 4.08 -11.32 -19.53
N LYS A 122 4.43 -10.56 -18.49
CA LYS A 122 3.63 -9.45 -17.97
C LYS A 122 4.52 -8.31 -17.49
N GLU A 123 4.01 -7.09 -17.60
CA GLU A 123 4.61 -5.90 -16.99
C GLU A 123 3.78 -5.49 -15.77
N TYR A 124 4.48 -5.09 -14.71
CA TYR A 124 3.88 -4.69 -13.44
C TYR A 124 4.42 -3.36 -12.98
N ASN A 125 3.58 -2.57 -12.31
CA ASN A 125 4.00 -1.56 -11.33
C ASN A 125 3.67 -2.12 -9.95
N TRP A 126 4.60 -2.90 -9.39
CA TRP A 126 4.36 -3.64 -8.17
C TRP A 126 4.52 -2.76 -6.94
N LEU A 127 3.49 -2.71 -6.09
CA LEU A 127 3.49 -1.88 -4.90
C LEU A 127 4.05 -2.65 -3.70
N VAL A 128 5.13 -2.15 -3.12
CA VAL A 128 5.70 -2.64 -1.86
C VAL A 128 5.52 -1.56 -0.80
N LEU A 129 4.76 -1.86 0.26
CA LEU A 129 4.70 -0.97 1.41
C LEU A 129 6.06 -0.96 2.08
N ALA A 130 6.67 0.21 2.19
CA ALA A 130 8.04 0.35 2.62
C ALA A 130 8.16 0.37 4.17
N ARG A 131 7.30 -0.40 4.85
CA ARG A 131 7.26 -0.56 6.30
C ARG A 131 6.88 -1.97 6.69
N GLU A 132 7.61 -2.52 7.65
CA GLU A 132 7.29 -3.80 8.26
C GLU A 132 6.21 -3.57 9.34
N ALA A 133 5.05 -4.21 9.21
CA ALA A 133 3.95 -4.19 10.18
C ALA A 133 2.92 -3.03 10.15
N ALA A 134 2.74 -2.36 9.02
CA ALA A 134 1.45 -1.66 8.81
C ALA A 134 0.44 -2.69 8.28
N GLY A 135 -0.67 -2.90 8.98
CA GLY A 135 -1.80 -3.76 8.54
C GLY A 135 -2.54 -3.20 7.32
N PHE A 136 -1.81 -2.61 6.38
CA PHE A 136 -2.30 -1.97 5.18
C PHE A 136 -2.41 -3.01 4.04
N PRO A 137 -3.58 -3.12 3.41
CA PRO A 137 -3.88 -4.12 2.39
C PRO A 137 -3.31 -3.69 1.03
N THR A 138 -2.00 -3.87 0.83
CA THR A 138 -1.30 -3.42 -0.40
C THR A 138 -1.85 -4.04 -1.68
N ARG A 139 -2.34 -5.28 -1.64
CA ARG A 139 -2.88 -5.98 -2.81
C ARG A 139 -4.23 -5.42 -3.26
N GLU A 140 -5.00 -4.86 -2.34
CA GLU A 140 -6.31 -4.27 -2.58
C GLU A 140 -6.23 -2.78 -2.92
N TYR A 141 -5.06 -2.16 -2.77
CA TYR A 141 -4.88 -0.74 -3.03
C TYR A 141 -4.48 -0.48 -4.48
N ASP A 142 -5.41 0.08 -5.26
CA ASP A 142 -5.16 0.57 -6.61
C ASP A 142 -4.60 2.00 -6.55
N VAL A 143 -3.28 2.14 -6.73
CA VAL A 143 -2.58 3.40 -6.56
C VAL A 143 -2.73 4.26 -7.82
N PRO A 144 -3.23 5.50 -7.74
CA PRO A 144 -3.44 6.37 -8.91
C PRO A 144 -2.12 7.01 -9.39
N LEU A 145 -1.20 6.21 -9.95
CA LEU A 145 0.15 6.64 -10.31
C LEU A 145 0.21 7.82 -11.30
N GLU A 146 -0.83 8.00 -12.13
CA GLU A 146 -0.93 9.13 -13.08
C GLU A 146 -1.00 10.49 -12.38
N GLY A 147 -1.51 10.54 -11.15
CA GLY A 147 -1.68 11.77 -10.37
C GLY A 147 -0.47 12.15 -9.52
N LYS A 148 0.64 11.39 -9.57
CA LYS A 148 1.81 11.64 -8.73
C LYS A 148 2.58 12.86 -9.20
N ILE A 149 3.07 13.63 -8.24
CA ILE A 149 3.97 14.76 -8.46
C ILE A 149 5.34 14.46 -7.81
N PRO A 150 6.41 15.17 -8.18
CA PRO A 150 7.63 15.16 -7.38
C PRO A 150 7.32 15.53 -5.92
N TYR A 151 7.99 14.90 -4.98
CA TYR A 151 7.75 15.12 -3.56
C TYR A 151 7.91 16.58 -3.18
N ASP A 152 6.87 17.15 -2.55
CA ASP A 152 6.86 18.51 -2.06
C ASP A 152 6.21 18.56 -0.67
N PHE A 153 7.05 18.70 0.36
CA PHE A 153 6.62 18.77 1.75
C PHE A 153 5.62 19.91 2.02
N ARG A 154 5.62 20.98 1.22
CA ARG A 154 4.71 22.13 1.37
C ARG A 154 3.27 21.78 0.98
N LYS A 155 3.08 20.66 0.28
CA LYS A 155 1.79 20.14 -0.14
C LYS A 155 1.18 19.15 0.85
N ILE A 156 1.91 18.81 1.92
CA ILE A 156 1.44 17.92 2.99
C ILE A 156 0.71 18.75 4.04
N GLU A 157 -0.50 18.32 4.41
CA GLU A 157 -1.32 19.01 5.39
C GLU A 157 -0.69 18.97 6.78
N GLY A 158 -0.80 20.07 7.54
CA GLY A 158 -0.21 20.15 8.89
C GLY A 158 -0.78 19.14 9.89
N LEU A 159 -2.00 18.64 9.66
CA LEU A 159 -2.60 17.57 10.47
C LEU A 159 -2.11 16.17 10.09
N ALA A 160 -1.46 16.03 8.93
CA ALA A 160 -1.08 14.74 8.39
C ALA A 160 0.18 14.21 9.06
N LYS A 161 0.23 12.90 9.24
CA LYS A 161 1.41 12.18 9.66
C LYS A 161 2.17 11.67 8.44
N LEU A 162 3.42 12.07 8.28
CA LEU A 162 4.31 11.50 7.29
C LEU A 162 5.06 10.30 7.88
N LEU A 163 5.07 9.18 7.16
CA LEU A 163 5.82 7.99 7.51
C LEU A 163 6.98 7.79 6.52
N ASN A 164 8.20 7.63 7.02
CA ASN A 164 9.38 7.26 6.22
C ASN A 164 9.54 5.74 6.00
N SER A 165 10.45 5.37 5.10
CA SER A 165 10.74 3.98 4.75
C SER A 165 11.58 3.26 5.80
N GLU A 166 11.21 2.00 6.09
CA GLU A 166 12.00 1.01 6.81
C GLU A 166 12.63 -0.02 5.85
N ILE A 167 12.26 0.03 4.56
CA ILE A 167 12.72 -0.88 3.51
C ILE A 167 13.52 -0.09 2.46
N ASN A 168 14.70 -0.56 2.08
CA ASN A 168 15.51 0.10 1.05
C ASN A 168 15.08 -0.32 -0.37
N ARG A 169 15.67 0.30 -1.39
CA ARG A 169 15.30 0.06 -2.80
C ARG A 169 15.59 -1.37 -3.22
N GLU A 170 16.76 -1.88 -2.90
CA GLU A 170 17.22 -3.22 -3.24
C GLU A 170 16.32 -4.29 -2.61
N GLU A 171 16.01 -4.14 -1.33
CA GLU A 171 15.09 -5.02 -0.61
C GLU A 171 13.67 -4.96 -1.18
N ALA A 172 13.15 -3.76 -1.50
CA ALA A 172 11.86 -3.62 -2.14
C ALA A 172 11.81 -4.30 -3.53
N MET A 173 12.90 -4.23 -4.30
CA MET A 173 13.00 -4.93 -5.59
C MET A 173 12.95 -6.45 -5.42
N GLU A 174 13.64 -7.00 -4.42
CA GLU A 174 13.59 -8.44 -4.14
C GLU A 174 12.22 -8.89 -3.63
N LEU A 175 11.59 -8.10 -2.73
CA LEU A 175 10.21 -8.36 -2.29
C LEU A 175 9.22 -8.34 -3.46
N ALA A 176 9.35 -7.38 -4.37
CA ALA A 176 8.52 -7.32 -5.58
C ALA A 176 8.69 -8.57 -6.44
N LYS A 177 9.92 -9.01 -6.72
CA LYS A 177 10.20 -10.23 -7.50
C LYS A 177 9.60 -11.46 -6.83
N GLN A 178 9.79 -11.63 -5.52
CA GLN A 178 9.22 -12.75 -4.77
C GLN A 178 7.69 -12.78 -4.86
N GLN A 179 7.05 -11.64 -4.66
CA GLN A 179 5.59 -11.54 -4.71
C GLN A 179 5.04 -11.75 -6.14
N ILE A 180 5.73 -11.26 -7.16
CA ILE A 180 5.38 -11.53 -8.57
C ILE A 180 5.55 -13.02 -8.90
N GLU A 181 6.60 -13.67 -8.40
CA GLU A 181 6.76 -15.12 -8.56
C GLU A 181 5.58 -15.89 -7.95
N GLU A 182 5.19 -15.56 -6.72
CA GLU A 182 4.02 -16.15 -6.06
C GLU A 182 2.73 -15.90 -6.87
N HIS A 183 2.58 -14.69 -7.39
CA HIS A 183 1.43 -14.33 -8.24
C HIS A 183 1.41 -15.12 -9.56
N HIS A 184 2.54 -15.25 -10.24
CA HIS A 184 2.67 -16.05 -11.45
C HIS A 184 2.36 -17.53 -11.18
N ARG A 185 2.85 -18.07 -10.06
CA ARG A 185 2.52 -19.44 -9.64
C ARG A 185 1.03 -19.62 -9.43
N TYR A 186 0.36 -18.67 -8.78
CA TYR A 186 -1.09 -18.68 -8.59
C TYR A 186 -1.83 -18.67 -9.92
N LEU A 187 -1.46 -17.80 -10.87
CA LEU A 187 -2.06 -17.76 -12.19
C LEU A 187 -1.88 -19.09 -12.95
N LEU A 188 -0.68 -19.66 -12.89
CA LEU A 188 -0.40 -20.95 -13.55
C LEU A 188 -1.19 -22.10 -12.94
N GLN A 189 -1.47 -22.09 -11.64
CA GLN A 189 -2.32 -23.11 -11.00
C GLN A 189 -3.81 -23.01 -11.41
N GLN A 190 -4.25 -21.89 -11.98
CA GLN A 190 -5.57 -21.80 -12.62
C GLN A 190 -5.56 -22.44 -14.00
N ASP A 191 -4.40 -22.48 -14.65
CA ASP A 191 -4.20 -22.98 -16.00
C ASP A 191 -3.77 -24.46 -16.03
N VAL A 192 -2.99 -24.98 -15.07
CA VAL A 192 -2.53 -26.38 -15.04
C VAL A 192 -2.78 -27.01 -13.68
N ASP A 193 -3.08 -28.32 -13.64
CA ASP A 193 -3.33 -29.02 -12.36
C ASP A 193 -2.03 -29.21 -11.56
N LYS A 194 -0.91 -29.44 -12.25
CA LYS A 194 0.40 -29.62 -11.63
C LYS A 194 1.49 -28.88 -12.40
N ILE A 195 2.27 -28.05 -11.70
CA ILE A 195 3.46 -27.41 -12.26
C ILE A 195 4.66 -28.36 -12.08
N VAL A 196 5.29 -28.76 -13.17
CA VAL A 196 6.47 -29.65 -13.19
C VAL A 196 7.76 -28.84 -13.17
N LYS A 197 7.80 -27.74 -13.93
CA LYS A 197 8.94 -26.84 -13.99
C LYS A 197 8.43 -25.41 -14.12
N ILE A 198 9.09 -24.50 -13.42
CA ILE A 198 8.88 -23.06 -13.53
C ILE A 198 10.24 -22.37 -13.49
N LYS A 199 10.47 -21.41 -14.39
CA LYS A 199 11.64 -20.54 -14.38
C LYS A 199 11.16 -19.12 -14.62
N ASN A 200 11.50 -18.24 -13.69
CA ASN A 200 11.19 -16.81 -13.76
C ASN A 200 12.44 -16.03 -14.16
N ASP A 201 12.25 -15.03 -15.00
CA ASP A 201 13.23 -14.03 -15.37
C ASP A 201 12.61 -12.65 -15.15
N PHE A 202 13.31 -11.79 -14.43
CA PHE A 202 12.80 -10.49 -13.99
C PHE A 202 13.73 -9.37 -14.44
N SER A 203 13.18 -8.40 -15.15
CA SER A 203 13.85 -7.17 -15.53
C SER A 203 13.20 -5.99 -14.82
N VAL A 204 13.90 -5.39 -13.86
CA VAL A 204 13.43 -4.21 -13.14
C VAL A 204 13.81 -2.97 -13.93
N LYS A 205 12.80 -2.20 -14.37
CA LYS A 205 12.98 -0.98 -15.17
C LYS A 205 13.23 0.24 -14.29
N GLN A 206 12.49 0.37 -13.19
CA GLN A 206 12.59 1.50 -12.26
C GLN A 206 12.02 1.12 -10.88
N ALA A 207 12.41 1.88 -9.86
CA ALA A 207 11.81 1.83 -8.53
C ALA A 207 11.59 3.28 -8.04
N VAL A 208 10.33 3.65 -7.83
CA VAL A 208 9.93 5.00 -7.39
C VAL A 208 9.52 4.94 -5.94
N TYR A 209 10.05 5.85 -5.13
CA TYR A 209 9.63 6.01 -3.74
C TYR A 209 8.45 6.98 -3.68
N LEU A 210 7.29 6.50 -3.23
CA LEU A 210 6.02 7.20 -3.31
C LEU A 210 5.41 7.37 -1.93
N HIS A 211 5.02 8.59 -1.59
CA HIS A 211 4.12 8.85 -0.47
C HIS A 211 2.68 8.96 -0.95
N ALA A 212 1.80 8.09 -0.47
CA ALA A 212 0.37 8.14 -0.77
C ALA A 212 -0.47 8.51 0.47
N PRO A 213 -1.43 9.44 0.35
CA PRO A 213 -2.25 9.91 1.45
C PRO A 213 -3.36 8.92 1.75
N ILE A 214 -3.36 8.32 2.93
CA ILE A 214 -4.42 7.41 3.38
C ILE A 214 -5.08 7.98 4.63
N TRP A 215 -6.40 8.11 4.59
CA TRP A 215 -7.21 8.37 5.77
C TRP A 215 -7.47 7.07 6.52
N PHE A 216 -7.00 7.00 7.77
CA PHE A 216 -7.31 5.94 8.71
C PHE A 216 -8.42 6.40 9.65
N ILE A 217 -9.54 5.71 9.59
CA ILE A 217 -10.75 6.04 10.34
C ILE A 217 -11.05 4.91 11.31
N LYS A 218 -11.32 5.28 12.56
CA LYS A 218 -11.94 4.39 13.54
C LYS A 218 -13.35 4.86 13.82
N TYR A 219 -14.30 3.95 13.85
CA TYR A 219 -15.67 4.26 14.20
C TYR A 219 -16.26 3.19 15.13
N ASP A 220 -17.20 3.58 15.97
CA ASP A 220 -17.97 2.66 16.78
C ASP A 220 -19.28 2.27 16.08
N TYR A 221 -19.77 1.08 16.38
CA TYR A 221 -21.13 0.68 16.10
C TYR A 221 -21.54 -0.44 17.07
N ARG A 222 -22.58 -0.20 17.88
CA ARG A 222 -23.06 -1.13 18.92
C ARG A 222 -21.93 -1.61 19.84
N ASP A 223 -21.20 -0.64 20.41
CA ASP A 223 -20.12 -0.84 21.38
C ASP A 223 -18.93 -1.67 20.86
N LYS A 224 -18.82 -1.84 19.54
CA LYS A 224 -17.66 -2.44 18.86
C LYS A 224 -16.97 -1.40 17.99
N SER A 225 -15.64 -1.44 17.99
CA SER A 225 -14.81 -0.58 17.15
C SER A 225 -14.48 -1.26 15.83
N TYR A 226 -14.50 -0.46 14.77
CA TYR A 226 -14.22 -0.89 13.40
C TYR A 226 -13.28 0.09 12.72
N GLN A 227 -12.54 -0.40 11.71
CA GLN A 227 -11.62 0.40 10.92
C GLN A 227 -12.10 0.59 9.47
N LEU A 228 -11.80 1.76 8.92
CA LEU A 228 -12.00 2.11 7.53
C LEU A 228 -10.77 2.87 7.03
N MET A 229 -10.34 2.57 5.81
CA MET A 229 -9.20 3.19 5.13
C MET A 229 -9.69 3.76 3.80
N ILE A 230 -9.45 5.05 3.58
CA ILE A 230 -9.85 5.77 2.36
C ILE A 230 -8.60 6.38 1.74
N ASP A 231 -8.44 6.21 0.43
CA ASP A 231 -7.40 6.90 -0.32
C ASP A 231 -7.74 8.38 -0.43
N GLY A 232 -6.88 9.25 0.11
CA GLY A 232 -7.03 10.70 0.06
C GLY A 232 -6.85 11.30 -1.33
N ALA A 233 -6.25 10.57 -2.29
CA ALA A 233 -6.06 11.05 -3.65
C ALA A 233 -7.28 10.82 -4.56
N THR A 234 -8.11 9.82 -4.24
CA THR A 234 -9.25 9.39 -5.07
C THR A 234 -10.59 9.37 -4.33
N GLY A 235 -10.58 9.35 -3.00
CA GLY A 235 -11.77 9.17 -2.17
C GLY A 235 -12.30 7.74 -2.15
N THR A 236 -11.60 6.79 -2.79
CA THR A 236 -12.00 5.39 -2.83
C THR A 236 -11.71 4.69 -1.52
N VAL A 237 -12.55 3.71 -1.17
CA VAL A 237 -12.32 2.88 0.02
C VAL A 237 -11.30 1.81 -0.31
N VAL A 238 -10.14 1.87 0.34
CA VAL A 238 -9.09 0.85 0.22
C VAL A 238 -9.51 -0.41 0.98
N LYS A 239 -10.01 -0.26 2.22
CA LYS A 239 -10.52 -1.37 3.04
C LYS A 239 -11.42 -0.85 4.14
N GLY A 240 -12.48 -1.59 4.45
CA GLY A 240 -13.37 -1.26 5.57
C GLY A 240 -13.91 -2.50 6.23
N GLU A 241 -13.81 -2.55 7.56
CA GLU A 241 -14.42 -3.59 8.37
C GLU A 241 -15.92 -3.35 8.43
N ILE A 242 -16.71 -4.37 8.07
CA ILE A 242 -18.18 -4.29 8.04
C ILE A 242 -18.74 -4.95 9.31
N PRO A 243 -19.57 -4.26 10.11
CA PRO A 243 -20.27 -4.88 11.23
C PRO A 243 -21.22 -5.96 10.68
N GLN A 244 -21.04 -7.20 11.14
CA GLN A 244 -21.95 -8.27 10.74
C GLN A 244 -23.35 -8.00 11.31
N LYS A 245 -24.38 -8.25 10.50
CA LYS A 245 -25.75 -8.38 11.01
C LYS A 245 -25.73 -9.56 11.98
N GLY A 246 -26.00 -9.31 13.26
CA GLY A 246 -26.43 -10.39 14.14
C GLY A 246 -27.66 -11.00 13.46
N PHE A 247 -27.55 -12.24 12.99
CA PHE A 247 -28.72 -13.02 12.61
C PHE A 247 -29.53 -13.20 13.90
N GLY A 248 -30.43 -12.26 14.16
CA GLY A 248 -31.49 -12.45 15.11
C GLY A 248 -32.33 -13.58 14.55
N ILE A 249 -32.14 -14.78 15.10
CA ILE A 249 -33.13 -15.84 15.01
C ILE A 249 -34.36 -15.24 15.68
N PHE A 250 -35.33 -14.83 14.87
CA PHE A 250 -36.67 -14.54 15.37
C PHE A 250 -37.15 -15.84 16.03
N SER A 251 -37.25 -15.80 17.35
CA SER A 251 -37.97 -16.79 18.17
C SER A 251 -39.20 -16.11 18.74
#